data_AF-A0AAV3Q3N6-F1
#
_entry.id   AF-A0AAV3Q3N6-F1
#
_cell.length_a   1.000
_cell.length_b   1.000
_cell.length_c   1.000
_cell.angle_alpha   90.00
_cell.angle_beta   90.00
_cell.angle_gamma   90.00
#
_symmetry.space_group_name_H-M   'P 1'
#
loop_
_entity.id
_entity.type
_entity.pdbx_description
1 polymer ?
#
loop_
_entity_poly.entity_id
_entity_poly.type
_entity_poly.pdbx_seq_one_letter_code
_entity_poly.pdbx_strand_id
1 'polypeptide(L)'
;MVTETVDLRSDTVIKPTEAMRVAMAKVEVDDDVLPSTSRQRWRRFLARKLHFLFLLGTMGNLIYVLVHCDIRGSEVILGDNCHIHLYENGGISTIGGVHPRTVKNNEDGAMDIDQIEAAIGAEYIIVFLIYLFF
;
A
#
# COMPACT_ATOMS: atom_id res chain seq x y z
N MET A 1 3.88 -18.59 -36.00
CA MET A 1 2.69 -18.82 -35.14
C MET A 1 2.91 -18.01 -33.88
N VAL A 2 2.02 -17.06 -33.56
CA VAL A 2 2.05 -16.38 -32.26
C VAL A 2 1.40 -17.35 -31.28
N THR A 3 2.19 -17.90 -30.36
CA THR A 3 1.63 -18.66 -29.22
C THR A 3 1.07 -17.66 -28.23
N GLU A 4 -0.25 -17.67 -28.04
CA GLU A 4 -0.86 -16.97 -26.92
C GLU A 4 -0.54 -17.74 -25.63
N THR A 5 0.29 -17.15 -24.77
CA THR A 5 0.67 -17.72 -23.48
C THR A 5 -0.36 -17.30 -22.43
N VAL A 6 -1.01 -18.28 -21.79
CA VAL A 6 -1.84 -18.03 -20.61
C VAL A 6 -0.92 -17.89 -19.40
N ASP A 7 -0.78 -16.66 -18.88
CA ASP A 7 0.07 -16.33 -17.73
C ASP A 7 -0.79 -16.14 -16.47
N LEU A 8 -0.74 -17.12 -15.56
CA LEU A 8 -1.49 -17.13 -14.29
C LEU A 8 -0.62 -16.85 -13.07
N ARG A 9 0.58 -16.29 -13.25
CA ARG A 9 1.52 -16.05 -12.14
C ARG A 9 1.03 -14.97 -11.18
N SER A 10 0.41 -13.90 -11.69
CA SER A 10 -0.12 -12.77 -10.93
C SER A 10 -0.96 -11.89 -11.87
N ASP A 11 -1.93 -11.16 -11.33
CA ASP A 11 -2.66 -10.12 -12.04
C ASP A 11 -1.80 -8.90 -12.43
N THR A 12 -0.65 -8.71 -11.77
CA THR A 12 0.33 -7.66 -12.09
C THR A 12 0.95 -7.79 -13.48
N VAL A 13 0.83 -8.95 -14.13
CA VAL A 13 1.31 -9.16 -15.52
C VAL A 13 0.41 -8.50 -16.57
N ILE A 14 -0.73 -7.92 -16.15
CA ILE A 14 -1.69 -7.28 -17.02
C ILE A 14 -1.03 -6.18 -17.88
N LYS A 15 -1.39 -6.14 -19.16
CA LYS A 15 -0.89 -5.14 -20.11
C LYS A 15 -1.98 -4.10 -20.41
N PRO A 16 -1.62 -2.82 -20.61
CA PRO A 16 -2.59 -1.80 -21.02
C PRO A 16 -3.31 -2.19 -22.30
N THR A 17 -4.63 -2.00 -22.30
CA THR A 17 -5.46 -2.14 -23.50
C THR A 17 -5.15 -1.01 -24.50
N GLU A 18 -5.55 -1.18 -25.76
CA GLU A 18 -5.35 -0.13 -26.77
C GLU A 18 -6.03 1.19 -26.40
N ALA A 19 -7.25 1.13 -25.87
CA ALA A 19 -7.96 2.30 -25.38
C ALA A 19 -7.17 3.03 -24.26
N MET A 20 -6.55 2.28 -23.34
CA MET A 20 -5.69 2.85 -22.31
C MET A 20 -4.44 3.51 -22.91
N ARG A 21 -3.78 2.86 -23.88
CA ARG A 21 -2.60 3.44 -24.56
C ARG A 21 -2.93 4.74 -25.26
N VAL A 22 -4.06 4.79 -25.99
CA VAL A 22 -4.53 6.00 -26.66
C VAL A 22 -4.86 7.10 -25.65
N ALA A 23 -5.51 6.77 -24.53
CA ALA A 23 -5.80 7.74 -23.49
C ALA A 23 -4.52 8.31 -22.85
N MET A 24 -3.56 7.44 -22.51
CA MET A 24 -2.25 7.84 -21.97
C MET A 24 -1.46 8.72 -22.95
N ALA A 25 -1.51 8.42 -24.25
CA ALA A 25 -0.80 9.20 -25.26
C ALA A 25 -1.43 10.58 -25.52
N LYS A 26 -2.73 10.74 -25.27
CA LYS A 26 -3.48 11.98 -25.55
C LYS A 26 -3.64 12.88 -24.34
N VAL A 27 -3.36 12.39 -23.13
CA VAL A 27 -3.57 13.19 -21.93
C VAL A 27 -2.61 14.37 -21.89
N GLU A 28 -3.11 15.54 -21.49
CA GLU A 28 -2.27 16.69 -21.20
C GLU A 28 -1.45 16.41 -19.93
N VAL A 29 -0.13 16.54 -20.04
CA VAL A 29 0.81 16.35 -18.93
C VAL A 29 1.16 17.70 -18.33
N ASP A 30 1.37 17.72 -17.02
CA ASP A 30 1.78 18.91 -16.28
C ASP A 30 2.78 18.48 -15.20
N ASP A 31 3.38 19.45 -14.52
CA ASP A 31 4.29 19.21 -13.42
C ASP A 31 3.52 18.68 -12.19
N ASP A 32 3.96 17.54 -11.66
CA ASP A 32 3.33 16.86 -10.50
C ASP A 32 3.80 17.46 -9.15
N VAL A 33 4.94 18.15 -9.12
CA VAL A 33 5.49 18.81 -7.93
C VAL A 33 4.87 20.19 -7.73
N LEU A 34 4.72 20.95 -8.83
CA LEU A 34 4.18 22.32 -8.80
C LEU A 34 2.64 22.34 -8.75
N PRO A 35 2.01 23.48 -8.39
CA PRO A 35 0.57 23.63 -8.50
C PRO A 35 0.11 23.63 -9.97
N SER A 36 -0.59 22.56 -10.37
CA SER A 36 -1.11 22.38 -11.74
C SER A 36 -2.63 22.15 -11.75
N THR A 37 -3.27 22.41 -12.89
CA THR A 37 -4.73 22.18 -13.06
C THR A 37 -5.07 20.69 -12.97
N SER A 38 -4.19 19.83 -13.51
CA SER A 38 -4.24 18.37 -13.36
C SER A 38 -4.21 17.97 -11.88
N ARG A 39 -3.28 18.50 -11.09
CA ARG A 39 -3.18 18.24 -9.64
C ARG A 39 -4.42 18.67 -8.87
N GLN A 40 -5.05 19.80 -9.21
CA GLN A 40 -6.32 20.22 -8.60
C GLN A 40 -7.51 19.33 -8.99
N ARG A 41 -7.52 18.82 -10.23
CA ARG A 41 -8.53 17.85 -10.69
C ARG A 41 -8.38 16.52 -9.94
N TRP A 42 -7.15 16.05 -9.81
CA TRP A 42 -6.80 14.85 -9.04
C TRP A 42 -7.13 14.99 -7.56
N ARG A 43 -6.73 16.09 -6.90
CA ARG A 43 -7.10 16.34 -5.50
C ARG A 43 -8.61 16.30 -5.28
N ARG A 44 -9.43 16.78 -6.23
CA ARG A 44 -10.89 16.68 -6.14
C ARG A 44 -11.40 15.25 -6.32
N PHE A 45 -10.77 14.46 -7.18
CA PHE A 45 -11.10 13.04 -7.34
C PHE A 45 -10.72 12.22 -6.09
N LEU A 46 -9.54 12.49 -5.53
CA LEU A 46 -8.98 11.81 -4.36
C LEU A 46 -9.57 12.30 -3.03
N ALA A 47 -10.00 13.56 -2.92
CA ALA A 47 -10.75 14.02 -1.75
C ALA A 47 -12.09 13.30 -1.58
N ARG A 48 -12.61 12.65 -2.64
CA ARG A 48 -13.80 11.78 -2.56
C ARG A 48 -13.48 10.32 -2.27
N LYS A 49 -12.21 9.93 -2.36
CA LYS A 49 -11.70 8.57 -2.17
C LYS A 49 -10.23 8.69 -1.74
N LEU A 50 -9.95 8.61 -0.43
CA LEU A 50 -8.63 8.73 0.25
C LEU A 50 -7.48 7.92 -0.41
N HIS A 51 -7.08 8.24 -1.63
CA HIS A 51 -6.03 7.53 -2.35
C HIS A 51 -5.01 8.55 -2.83
N PHE A 52 -3.92 8.73 -2.10
CA PHE A 52 -2.77 9.39 -2.69
C PHE A 52 -2.25 8.52 -3.85
N LEU A 53 -1.81 9.13 -4.95
CA LEU A 53 -1.12 8.42 -6.02
C LEU A 53 0.24 7.96 -5.48
N PHE A 54 0.28 6.82 -4.82
CA PHE A 54 1.53 6.13 -4.57
C PHE A 54 1.81 5.24 -5.77
N LEU A 55 2.85 5.63 -6.51
CA LEU A 55 3.48 4.73 -7.46
C LEU A 55 4.00 3.54 -6.64
N LEU A 56 3.31 2.40 -6.79
CA LEU A 56 3.59 1.08 -6.20
C LEU A 56 3.05 0.85 -4.78
N GLY A 57 2.35 -0.28 -4.58
CA GLY A 57 1.72 -0.69 -3.33
C GLY A 57 2.67 -0.65 -2.13
N THR A 58 3.92 -1.11 -2.31
CA THR A 58 4.97 -1.06 -1.29
C THR A 58 5.32 0.36 -0.82
N MET A 59 5.47 1.31 -1.73
CA MET A 59 5.78 2.70 -1.35
C MET A 59 4.59 3.34 -0.62
N GLY A 60 3.37 3.02 -1.04
CA GLY A 60 2.15 3.49 -0.37
C GLY A 60 2.01 2.95 1.05
N ASN A 61 2.24 1.64 1.24
CA ASN A 61 2.23 1.02 2.56
C ASN A 61 3.31 1.60 3.49
N LEU A 62 4.54 1.77 2.98
CA LEU A 62 5.61 2.42 3.72
C LEU A 62 5.22 3.83 4.15
N ILE A 63 4.74 4.67 3.22
CA ILE A 63 4.40 6.06 3.54
C ILE A 63 3.22 6.13 4.51
N TYR A 64 2.23 5.25 4.37
CA TYR A 64 1.14 5.14 5.33
C TYR A 64 1.67 4.83 6.74
N VAL A 65 2.55 3.84 6.88
CA VAL A 65 3.19 3.53 8.16
C VAL A 65 3.98 4.73 8.69
N LEU A 66 4.76 5.43 7.85
CA LEU A 66 5.54 6.60 8.28
C LEU A 66 4.69 7.80 8.71
N VAL A 67 3.53 8.00 8.09
CA VAL A 67 2.61 9.09 8.46
C VAL A 67 1.91 8.79 9.78
N HIS A 68 1.64 7.52 10.05
CA HIS A 68 0.96 7.10 11.26
C HIS A 68 1.91 6.87 12.43
N CYS A 69 3.06 6.24 12.20
CA CYS A 69 4.16 6.07 13.15
C CYS A 69 5.14 7.25 13.01
N ASP A 70 4.77 8.39 13.57
CA ASP A 70 5.55 9.63 13.48
C ASP A 70 6.79 9.66 14.40
N ILE A 71 6.91 8.68 15.30
CA ILE A 71 8.03 8.54 16.24
C ILE A 71 8.86 7.30 15.87
N ARG A 72 10.19 7.45 15.82
CA ARG A 72 11.10 6.30 15.65
C ARG A 72 11.06 5.42 16.89
N GLY A 73 10.99 4.11 16.69
CA GLY A 73 10.77 3.14 17.75
C GLY A 73 9.30 2.86 18.04
N SER A 74 8.36 3.54 17.36
CA SER A 74 6.94 3.16 17.39
C SER A 74 6.74 1.72 16.91
N GLU A 75 5.64 1.12 17.36
CA GLU A 75 5.25 -0.22 16.96
C GLU A 75 4.07 -0.19 15.98
N VAL A 76 4.08 -1.12 15.02
CA VAL A 76 2.93 -1.38 14.16
C VAL A 76 2.47 -2.82 14.38
N ILE A 77 1.18 -3.00 14.70
CA ILE A 77 0.58 -4.32 14.81
C ILE A 77 0.07 -4.73 13.44
N LEU A 78 0.52 -5.87 12.92
CA LEU A 78 0.16 -6.36 11.60
C LEU A 78 0.08 -7.89 11.56
N GLY A 79 -0.54 -8.43 10.52
CA GLY A 79 -0.64 -9.88 10.34
C GLY A 79 0.71 -10.52 9.99
N ASP A 80 1.00 -11.71 10.50
CA ASP A 80 2.21 -12.47 10.16
C ASP A 80 2.29 -12.86 8.68
N ASN A 81 1.15 -12.96 7.99
CA ASN A 81 1.07 -13.23 6.56
C ASN A 81 0.80 -11.99 5.70
N CYS A 82 0.91 -10.77 6.26
CA CYS A 82 0.62 -9.56 5.48
C CYS A 82 1.78 -9.16 4.55
N HIS A 83 1.45 -8.47 3.46
CA HIS A 83 2.41 -8.09 2.41
C HIS A 83 3.57 -7.23 2.94
N ILE A 84 3.27 -6.30 3.85
CA ILE A 84 4.26 -5.43 4.51
C ILE A 84 5.32 -6.26 5.25
N HIS A 85 4.91 -7.34 5.91
CA HIS A 85 5.81 -8.20 6.67
C HIS A 85 6.63 -9.11 5.75
N LEU A 86 5.99 -9.76 4.78
CA LEU A 86 6.61 -10.82 3.98
C LEU A 86 7.37 -10.31 2.75
N TYR A 87 6.84 -9.30 2.04
CA TYR A 87 7.25 -8.98 0.67
C TYR A 87 7.81 -7.56 0.49
N GLU A 88 7.77 -6.73 1.53
CA GLU A 88 8.27 -5.35 1.47
C GLU A 88 9.66 -5.17 2.08
N ASN A 89 10.38 -6.29 2.22
CA ASN A 89 11.80 -6.32 2.54
C ASN A 89 12.18 -5.53 3.80
N GLY A 90 11.30 -5.51 4.80
CA GLY A 90 11.50 -4.82 6.06
C GLY A 90 11.55 -3.29 5.96
N GLY A 91 11.00 -2.69 4.89
CA GLY A 91 11.08 -1.25 4.65
C GLY A 91 10.63 -0.37 5.82
N ILE A 92 9.59 -0.78 6.54
CA ILE A 92 9.08 -0.08 7.73
C ILE A 92 10.11 0.01 8.86
N SER A 93 10.94 -1.02 9.03
CA SER A 93 11.99 -1.06 10.05
C SER A 93 13.24 -0.34 9.56
N THR A 94 13.68 -0.61 8.33
CA THR A 94 14.91 -0.03 7.79
C THR A 94 14.81 1.47 7.53
N ILE A 95 13.68 1.93 6.98
CA ILE A 95 13.49 3.34 6.60
C ILE A 95 12.78 4.08 7.74
N GLY A 96 11.67 3.52 8.23
CA GLY A 96 10.84 4.14 9.26
C GLY A 96 11.35 4.02 10.68
N GLY A 97 12.23 3.04 10.96
CA GLY A 97 12.57 2.72 12.35
C GLY A 97 11.35 2.28 13.15
N VAL A 98 10.38 1.65 12.49
CA VAL A 98 9.15 1.12 13.10
C VAL A 98 9.34 -0.36 13.37
N HIS A 99 8.95 -0.79 14.57
CA HIS A 99 9.05 -2.18 15.00
C HIS A 99 7.77 -2.95 14.61
N PRO A 100 7.86 -4.02 13.81
CA PRO A 100 6.71 -4.84 13.46
C PRO A 100 6.37 -5.78 14.61
N ARG A 101 5.13 -5.70 15.09
CA ARG A 101 4.56 -6.66 16.04
C ARG A 101 3.54 -7.52 15.32
N THR A 102 3.93 -8.75 15.00
CA THR A 102 3.06 -9.65 14.23
C THR A 102 2.01 -10.31 15.12
N VAL A 103 0.79 -10.41 14.60
CA VAL A 103 -0.31 -11.22 15.12
C VAL A 103 -0.63 -12.29 14.09
N LYS A 104 -0.98 -13.49 14.54
CA LYS A 104 -1.27 -14.59 13.62
C LYS A 104 -2.53 -14.29 12.80
N ASN A 105 -2.43 -14.41 11.49
CA ASN A 105 -3.61 -14.36 10.62
C ASN A 105 -4.45 -15.64 10.76
N ASN A 106 -5.77 -15.46 10.73
CA ASN A 106 -6.76 -16.52 10.54
C ASN A 106 -6.71 -17.05 9.09
N GLU A 107 -7.38 -18.17 8.83
CA GLU A 107 -7.42 -18.79 7.49
C GLU A 107 -8.08 -17.90 6.43
N ASP A 108 -8.99 -17.02 6.84
CA ASP A 108 -9.62 -16.03 5.97
C ASP A 108 -8.72 -14.80 5.71
N GLY A 109 -7.60 -14.69 6.42
CA GLY A 109 -6.65 -13.57 6.38
C GLY A 109 -6.90 -12.51 7.46
N ALA A 110 -7.95 -12.62 8.27
CA ALA A 110 -8.25 -11.66 9.32
C ALA A 110 -7.29 -11.83 10.51
N MET A 111 -7.31 -10.90 11.45
CA MET A 111 -6.67 -11.06 12.75
C MET A 111 -7.74 -11.06 13.83
N ASP A 112 -7.57 -11.91 14.82
CA ASP A 112 -8.47 -11.94 15.99
C ASP A 112 -8.29 -10.66 16.81
N ILE A 113 -9.40 -10.00 17.14
CA ILE A 113 -9.42 -8.76 17.92
C ILE A 113 -8.76 -8.99 19.28
N ASP A 114 -9.01 -10.13 19.93
CA ASP A 114 -8.44 -10.43 21.23
C ASP A 114 -6.89 -10.53 21.16
N GLN A 115 -6.36 -11.04 20.05
CA GLN A 115 -4.92 -11.12 19.82
C GLN A 115 -4.32 -9.75 19.48
N ILE A 116 -5.05 -8.92 18.74
CA ILE A 116 -4.66 -7.52 18.51
C ILE A 116 -4.60 -6.78 19.85
N GLU A 117 -5.64 -6.87 20.67
CA GLU A 117 -5.70 -6.22 21.98
C GLU A 117 -4.58 -6.70 22.92
N ALA A 118 -4.34 -8.01 22.96
CA ALA A 118 -3.23 -8.58 23.73
C ALA A 118 -1.85 -8.15 23.20
N ALA A 119 -1.76 -7.81 21.91
CA ALA A 119 -0.56 -7.24 21.31
C ALA A 119 -0.39 -5.75 21.59
N ILE A 120 -1.40 -5.05 22.12
CA ILE A 120 -1.27 -3.64 22.47
C ILE A 120 -0.37 -3.49 23.71
N GLY A 121 0.86 -3.01 23.49
CA GLY A 121 1.78 -2.53 24.52
C GLY A 121 1.49 -1.10 25.03
N ALA A 122 2.33 -0.59 25.92
CA ALA A 122 2.10 0.66 26.64
C ALA A 122 2.38 1.95 25.82
N GLU A 123 3.00 1.86 24.63
CA GLU A 123 3.42 3.03 23.87
C GLU A 123 3.13 2.91 22.35
N TYR A 124 2.44 3.93 21.83
CA TYR A 124 2.23 4.30 20.41
C TYR A 124 2.07 3.15 19.41
N ILE A 125 0.83 2.67 19.30
CA ILE A 125 0.46 1.57 18.39
C ILE A 125 -0.50 2.04 17.32
N ILE A 126 -0.19 1.66 16.09
CA ILE A 126 -1.16 1.64 15.00
C ILE A 126 -1.50 0.21 14.64
N VAL A 127 -2.79 -0.09 14.66
CA VAL A 127 -3.34 -1.39 14.23
C VAL A 127 -3.51 -1.36 12.72
N PHE A 128 -2.80 -2.24 12.03
CA PHE A 128 -2.91 -2.40 10.58
C PHE A 128 -4.06 -3.35 10.24
N LEU A 129 -5.25 -2.79 9.98
CA LEU A 129 -6.40 -3.52 9.44
C LEU A 129 -6.52 -3.24 7.95
N ILE A 130 -5.52 -3.66 7.16
CA ILE A 130 -5.59 -3.45 5.72
C ILE A 130 -5.27 -4.76 4.99
N TYR A 131 -6.35 -5.40 4.54
CA TYR A 131 -6.36 -6.19 3.31
C TYR A 131 -6.15 -5.25 2.13
N LEU A 132 -4.90 -4.91 1.81
CA LEU A 132 -4.58 -4.45 0.47
C LEU A 132 -3.88 -5.60 -0.22
N PHE A 133 -4.68 -6.37 -0.95
CA PHE A 133 -4.22 -7.23 -2.03
C PHE A 133 -3.41 -6.36 -2.99
N PHE A 134 -2.10 -6.59 -2.99
CA PHE A 134 -1.26 -6.58 -4.17
C PHE A 134 -0.40 -7.85 -4.12
#